data_AF-A0ABD7G4A4-F1
#
_entry.id   AF-A0ABD7G4A4-F1
#
_cell.length_a   1.000
_cell.length_b   1.000
_cell.length_c   1.000
_cell.angle_alpha   90.00
_cell.angle_beta   90.00
_cell.angle_gamma   90.00
#
_symmetry.space_group_name_H-M   'P 1'
#
loop_
_entity.id
_entity.type
_entity.pdbx_description
1 polymer ?
#
loop_
_entity_poly.entity_id
_entity_poly.type
_entity_poly.pdbx_seq_one_letter_code
_entity_poly.pdbx_strand_id
1 'polypeptide(L)'
;MTTDVLLYTTNWCPFCRRAKALLKEKGVRWKELDIEADPAHRQAMAEASGRSSVPQIFINGTLIGGSDELFALDVRGELDKLLGRNPPAT
;
A
#
# COMPACT_ATOMS: atom_id res chain seq x y z
N MET A 1 10.19 -14.63 6.57
CA MET A 1 9.74 -13.42 7.27
C MET A 1 8.48 -12.94 6.57
N THR A 2 7.41 -12.69 7.30
CA THR A 2 6.12 -12.32 6.70
C THR A 2 6.08 -10.81 6.54
N THR A 3 6.11 -10.30 5.31
CA THR A 3 5.96 -8.87 5.02
C THR A 3 4.54 -8.44 5.36
N ASP A 4 4.40 -7.47 6.26
CA ASP A 4 3.09 -6.87 6.57
C ASP A 4 2.85 -5.70 5.61
N VAL A 5 1.84 -5.81 4.77
CA VAL A 5 1.43 -4.74 3.86
C VAL A 5 0.02 -4.33 4.25
N LEU A 6 -0.17 -3.07 4.61
CA LEU A 6 -1.45 -2.49 4.95
C LEU A 6 -1.82 -1.43 3.91
N LEU A 7 -3.05 -1.49 3.43
CA LEU A 7 -3.54 -0.62 2.38
C LEU A 7 -4.88 -0.01 2.80
N TYR A 8 -4.89 1.31 3.04
CA TYR A 8 -6.13 2.07 3.22
C TYR A 8 -6.70 2.45 1.87
N THR A 9 -7.96 2.09 1.62
CA THR A 9 -8.62 2.32 0.33
C THR A 9 -10.06 2.81 0.45
N THR A 10 -10.61 3.16 -0.69
CA THR A 10 -12.05 3.27 -0.91
C THR A 10 -12.45 2.49 -2.15
N ASN A 11 -13.71 2.06 -2.21
CA ASN A 11 -14.19 1.11 -3.21
C ASN A 11 -14.28 1.70 -4.64
N TRP A 12 -14.50 3.01 -4.73
CA TRP A 12 -14.66 3.75 -5.98
C TRP A 12 -13.34 4.39 -6.49
N CYS A 13 -12.28 4.42 -5.68
CA CYS A 13 -11.06 5.15 -6.04
C CYS A 13 -10.22 4.38 -7.09
N PRO A 14 -9.95 4.98 -8.27
CA PRO A 14 -9.16 4.34 -9.32
C PRO A 14 -7.69 4.14 -8.93
N PHE A 15 -7.12 5.05 -8.12
CA PHE A 15 -5.75 4.94 -7.63
C PHE A 15 -5.58 3.76 -6.66
N CYS A 16 -6.59 3.50 -5.82
CA CYS A 16 -6.59 2.31 -4.96
C CYS A 16 -6.53 1.02 -5.78
N ARG A 17 -7.31 0.95 -6.88
CA ARG A 17 -7.29 -0.22 -7.78
C ARG A 17 -5.92 -0.43 -8.42
N ARG A 18 -5.24 0.66 -8.83
CA ARG A 18 -3.88 0.60 -9.38
C ARG A 18 -2.87 0.07 -8.35
N ALA A 19 -2.89 0.57 -7.12
CA ALA A 19 -2.02 0.09 -6.05
C ALA A 19 -2.24 -1.40 -5.76
N LYS A 20 -3.52 -1.85 -5.67
CA LYS A 20 -3.88 -3.26 -5.50
C LYS A 20 -3.36 -4.13 -6.65
N ALA A 21 -3.49 -3.65 -7.89
CA ALA A 21 -3.01 -4.37 -9.07
C ALA A 21 -1.49 -4.58 -9.04
N LEU A 22 -0.73 -3.54 -8.68
CA LEU A 22 0.72 -3.64 -8.54
C LEU A 22 1.12 -4.63 -7.44
N LEU A 23 0.52 -4.55 -6.25
CA LEU A 23 0.77 -5.51 -5.16
C LEU A 23 0.41 -6.95 -5.56
N LYS A 24 -0.66 -7.12 -6.34
CA LYS A 24 -1.07 -8.42 -6.90
C LYS A 24 -0.06 -8.95 -7.92
N GLU A 25 0.44 -8.09 -8.81
CA GLU A 25 1.48 -8.45 -9.78
C GLU A 25 2.78 -8.85 -9.07
N LYS A 26 3.11 -8.15 -7.99
CA LYS A 26 4.19 -8.53 -7.06
C LYS A 26 3.88 -9.76 -6.22
N GLY A 27 2.72 -10.39 -6.37
CA GLY A 27 2.36 -11.63 -5.66
C GLY A 27 2.44 -11.51 -4.14
N VAL A 28 2.23 -10.32 -3.58
CA VAL A 28 2.20 -10.10 -2.13
C VAL A 28 0.78 -10.07 -1.63
N ARG A 29 0.59 -10.51 -0.38
CA ARG A 29 -0.68 -10.35 0.31
C ARG A 29 -0.66 -9.05 1.08
N TRP A 30 -1.79 -8.36 1.13
CA TRP A 30 -1.97 -7.15 1.92
C TRP A 30 -3.25 -7.23 2.72
N LYS A 31 -3.27 -6.51 3.83
CA LYS A 31 -4.48 -6.20 4.59
C LYS A 31 -5.08 -4.93 4.02
N GLU A 32 -6.34 -5.01 3.61
CA GLU A 32 -7.08 -3.87 3.09
C GLU A 32 -8.03 -3.33 4.16
N LEU A 33 -7.98 -2.01 4.38
CA LEU A 33 -8.88 -1.30 5.27
C LEU A 33 -9.66 -0.26 4.46
N ASP A 34 -10.97 -0.46 4.35
CA ASP A 34 -11.85 0.52 3.71
C ASP A 34 -12.23 1.61 4.71
N ILE A 35 -11.87 2.86 4.39
CA ILE A 35 -12.11 4.04 5.25
C ILE A 35 -13.51 4.63 5.11
N GLU A 36 -14.29 4.19 4.12
CA GLU A 36 -15.71 4.52 3.97
C GLU A 36 -16.60 3.49 4.64
N ALA A 37 -16.15 2.23 4.68
CA ALA A 37 -16.87 1.17 5.39
C ALA A 37 -16.83 1.34 6.92
N ASP A 38 -15.71 1.85 7.46
CA ASP A 38 -15.53 2.07 8.90
C ASP A 38 -14.84 3.41 9.20
N PRO A 39 -15.48 4.32 9.96
CA PRO A 39 -14.87 5.58 10.36
C PRO A 39 -13.63 5.40 11.25
N ALA A 40 -13.50 4.29 11.97
CA ALA A 40 -12.31 4.00 12.76
C ALA A 40 -11.08 3.79 11.87
N HIS A 41 -11.23 3.18 10.69
CA HIS A 41 -10.13 3.06 9.73
C HIS A 41 -9.69 4.43 9.20
N ARG A 42 -10.63 5.34 8.96
CA ARG A 42 -10.32 6.72 8.56
C ARG A 42 -9.52 7.43 9.65
N GLN A 43 -9.91 7.27 10.91
CA GLN A 43 -9.22 7.88 12.04
C GLN A 43 -7.80 7.31 12.19
N ALA A 44 -7.66 5.98 12.22
CA ALA A 44 -6.36 5.32 12.28
C ALA A 44 -5.43 5.71 11.12
N MET A 45 -5.98 5.83 9.90
CA MET A 45 -5.25 6.30 8.72
C MET A 45 -4.73 7.73 8.90
N ALA A 46 -5.59 8.64 9.38
CA ALA A 46 -5.23 10.03 9.60
C ALA A 46 -4.20 10.19 10.72
N GLU A 47 -4.31 9.41 11.80
CA GLU A 47 -3.34 9.39 12.89
C GLU A 47 -1.99 8.82 12.46
N ALA A 48 -1.99 7.76 11.64
CA ALA A 48 -0.76 7.11 11.21
C ALA A 48 0.03 7.90 10.16
N SER A 49 -0.66 8.66 9.29
CA SER A 49 -0.03 9.37 8.17
C SER A 49 -0.03 10.89 8.25
N GLY A 50 -0.87 11.47 9.13
CA GLY A 50 -1.19 12.89 9.10
C GLY A 50 -1.97 13.34 7.85
N ARG A 51 -2.40 12.40 7.00
CA ARG A 51 -3.10 12.66 5.73
C ARG A 51 -4.48 12.03 5.73
N SER A 52 -5.44 12.69 5.10
CA SER A 52 -6.83 12.20 4.96
C SER A 52 -7.14 11.66 3.56
N SER A 53 -6.16 11.62 2.66
CA SER A 53 -6.30 11.14 1.28
C SER A 53 -5.99 9.66 1.16
N VAL A 54 -6.68 8.98 0.25
CA VAL A 54 -6.44 7.58 -0.15
C VAL A 54 -5.94 7.50 -1.60
N PRO A 55 -5.21 6.44 -1.99
CA PRO A 55 -4.74 5.32 -1.15
C PRO A 55 -3.63 5.71 -0.18
N GLN A 56 -3.49 4.97 0.91
CA GLN A 56 -2.29 5.01 1.75
C GLN A 56 -1.75 3.62 1.96
N ILE A 57 -0.47 3.44 1.66
CA ILE A 57 0.23 2.16 1.74
C ILE A 57 1.23 2.19 2.89
N PHE A 58 1.20 1.16 3.71
CA PHE A 58 2.21 0.90 4.73
C PHE A 58 2.86 -0.46 4.45
N ILE A 59 4.18 -0.52 4.55
CA ILE A 59 4.94 -1.76 4.42
C ILE A 59 5.80 -1.90 5.67
N ASN A 60 5.64 -3.01 6.40
CA ASN A 60 6.28 -3.27 7.70
C ASN A 60 6.11 -2.10 8.68
N GLY A 61 4.90 -1.53 8.74
CA GLY A 61 4.57 -0.37 9.59
C GLY A 61 5.15 0.98 9.13
N THR A 62 5.91 1.01 8.04
CA THR A 62 6.46 2.25 7.46
C THR A 62 5.49 2.83 6.43
N LEU A 63 5.15 4.11 6.56
CA LEU A 63 4.33 4.81 5.56
C LEU A 63 5.12 4.96 4.26
N ILE A 64 4.59 4.36 3.20
CA ILE A 64 5.10 4.52 1.83
C ILE A 64 4.50 5.76 1.17
N GLY A 65 3.23 6.04 1.44
CA GLY A 65 2.49 7.14 0.84
C GLY A 65 1.36 6.64 -0.05
N GLY A 66 1.09 7.35 -1.14
CA GLY A 66 0.02 7.05 -2.08
C GLY A 66 0.40 6.07 -3.19
N SER A 67 -0.50 5.97 -4.19
CA SER A 67 -0.27 5.12 -5.36
C SER A 67 0.98 5.58 -6.10
N ASP A 68 1.17 6.88 -6.28
CA ASP A 68 2.33 7.43 -6.99
C ASP A 68 3.65 7.10 -6.29
N GLU A 69 3.73 7.26 -4.96
CA GLU A 69 4.91 6.86 -4.19
C GLU A 69 5.19 5.35 -4.30
N LEU A 70 4.17 4.50 -4.29
CA LEU A 70 4.33 3.05 -4.47
C LEU A 70 4.90 2.69 -5.84
N PHE A 71 4.36 3.27 -6.92
CA PHE A 71 4.87 3.06 -8.27
C PHE A 71 6.27 3.65 -8.45
N ALA A 72 6.57 4.78 -7.82
CA ALA A 72 7.90 5.36 -7.86
C ALA A 72 8.95 4.42 -7.23
N LEU A 73 8.62 3.75 -6.12
CA LEU A 73 9.49 2.73 -5.50
C LEU A 73 9.66 1.50 -6.38
N ASP A 74 8.59 1.10 -7.08
CA ASP A 74 8.62 -0.02 -8.03
C ASP A 74 9.58 0.25 -9.20
N VAL A 75 9.43 1.42 -9.83
CA VAL A 75 10.28 1.86 -10.94
C VAL A 75 11.76 1.95 -10.51
N ARG A 76 12.01 2.30 -9.25
CA ARG A 76 13.37 2.32 -8.67
C ARG A 76 13.92 0.93 -8.31
N GLY A 77 13.09 -0.12 -8.37
CA GLY A 77 13.45 -1.47 -7.93
C GLY A 77 13.62 -1.61 -6.41
N GLU A 78 13.12 -0.64 -5.64
CA GLU A 78 13.20 -0.64 -4.18
C GLU A 78 12.00 -1.33 -3.54
N LEU A 79 10.86 -1.36 -4.23
CA LEU A 79 9.64 -1.99 -3.74
C LEU A 79 9.85 -3.49 -3.43
N ASP A 80 10.50 -4.23 -4.33
CA ASP A 80 10.78 -5.66 -4.10
C ASP A 80 11.61 -5.90 -2.83
N LYS A 81 12.60 -5.04 -2.55
CA LYS A 81 13.41 -5.12 -1.33
C LYS A 81 12.55 -4.91 -0.07
N LEU A 82 11.69 -3.89 -0.08
CA LEU A 82 10.77 -3.61 1.03
C LEU A 82 9.76 -4.73 1.23
N LEU A 83 9.33 -5.37 0.14
CA LEU A 83 8.45 -6.51 0.17
C LEU A 83 9.14 -7.82 0.58
N GLY A 84 10.46 -7.80 0.81
CA GLY A 84 11.24 -9.00 1.09
C GLY A 84 11.28 -9.97 -0.09
N ARG A 85 11.00 -9.47 -1.30
CA ARG A 85 11.12 -10.22 -2.54
C ARG A 85 12.52 -10.02 -3.10
N ASN A 86 13.22 -11.11 -3.36
CA ASN A 86 14.34 -11.06 -4.29
C ASN A 86 13.73 -10.94 -5.70
N PRO A 87 14.09 -9.93 -6.51
CA PRO A 87 13.60 -9.89 -7.88
C PRO A 87 13.97 -11.20 -8.60
N PRO A 88 13.15 -11.70 -9.53
CA PRO A 88 13.60 -12.79 -10.40
C PRO A 88 14.87 -12.31 -11.09
N ALA A 89 15.98 -13.00 -10.83
CA ALA A 89 17.20 -12.81 -11.59
C ALA A 89 16.83 -12.99 -13.08
N THR A 90 16.88 -11.89 -13.83
CA THR A 90 16.88 -11.94 -15.30
C THR A 90 18.32 -11.95 -15.75
#